data_AF-A0A3D4UW55-F1
#
_entry.id   AF-A0A3D4UW55-F1
#
_cell.length_a   1.000
_cell.length_b   1.000
_cell.length_c   1.000
_cell.angle_alpha   90.00
_cell.angle_beta   90.00
_cell.angle_gamma   90.00
#
_symmetry.space_group_name_H-M   'P 1'
#
loop_
_entity.id
_entity.type
_entity.pdbx_description
1 polymer ?
#
loop_
_entity_poly.entity_id
_entity_poly.type
_entity_poly.pdbx_seq_one_letter_code
_entity_poly.pdbx_strand_id
1 'polypeptide(L)' 'MAETIGRNDPCHCGSGRKYKNCCLKKDNSSMKSNIGVGLLIVVVLLGLWFLGTALSNDDGAIDCPAGKTWSQAHQHCH' A
#
# COMPACT_ATOMS: atom_id res chain seq x y z
N MET A 1 19.78 35.93 4.22
CA MET A 1 20.01 35.32 2.89
C MET A 1 20.59 33.95 3.15
N ALA A 2 19.88 32.85 2.89
CA ALA A 2 20.48 31.53 3.02
C ALA A 2 21.43 31.34 1.83
N GLU A 3 22.73 31.39 2.08
CA GLU A 3 23.76 31.19 1.06
C GLU A 3 23.69 29.74 0.58
N THR A 4 23.13 29.53 -0.61
CA THR A 4 23.05 28.21 -1.22
C THR A 4 24.44 27.81 -1.69
N ILE A 5 25.08 26.88 -0.98
CA ILE A 5 26.37 26.29 -1.38
C ILE A 5 26.31 25.84 -2.85
N GLY A 6 27.20 26.39 -3.67
CA GLY A 6 27.30 26.07 -5.08
C GLY A 6 27.89 24.68 -5.30
N ARG A 7 27.54 24.04 -6.43
CA ARG A 7 27.99 22.68 -6.77
C ARG A 7 29.50 22.49 -6.74
N ASN A 8 30.29 23.51 -7.08
CA ASN A 8 31.75 23.42 -7.12
C ASN A 8 32.45 23.88 -5.84
N ASP A 9 31.72 24.43 -4.86
CA ASP A 9 32.29 24.96 -3.63
C ASP A 9 32.81 23.86 -2.70
N PRO A 10 33.75 24.16 -1.79
CA PRO A 10 34.18 23.21 -0.77
C PRO A 10 32.98 22.74 0.06
N CYS A 11 32.90 21.43 0.28
CA CYS A 11 31.78 20.83 0.98
C CYS A 11 31.78 21.18 2.48
N HIS A 12 30.62 21.60 3.01
CA HIS A 12 30.45 22.01 4.40
C HIS A 12 30.67 20.91 5.45
N CYS A 13 30.80 19.65 5.03
CA CYS A 13 31.10 18.53 5.93
C CYS A 13 32.59 18.45 6.34
N GLY A 14 33.43 19.39 5.90
CA GLY A 14 34.85 19.45 6.26
C GLY A 14 35.74 18.48 5.47
N SER A 15 35.22 17.83 4.42
CA SER A 15 35.97 16.83 3.64
C SER A 15 37.02 17.43 2.70
N GLY A 16 37.02 18.76 2.49
CA GLY A 16 37.88 19.44 1.51
C GLY A 16 37.55 19.13 0.04
N ARG A 17 36.54 18.29 -0.24
CA ARG A 17 36.11 17.93 -1.60
C ARG A 17 35.05 18.92 -2.10
N LYS A 18 34.90 19.05 -3.43
CA LYS A 18 33.80 19.83 -4.04
C LYS A 18 32.44 19.27 -3.62
N TYR A 19 31.48 20.12 -3.28
CA TYR A 19 30.15 19.77 -2.79
C TYR A 19 29.45 18.73 -3.68
N LYS A 20 29.50 18.92 -5.00
CA LYS A 20 28.94 17.97 -5.98
C LYS A 20 29.47 16.54 -5.90
N ASN A 21 30.71 16.37 -5.44
CA ASN A 21 31.39 15.09 -5.31
C ASN A 21 31.35 14.55 -3.86
N CYS A 22 30.62 15.21 -2.96
CA CYS A 22 30.55 14.86 -1.55
C CYS A 22 29.09 14.79 -1.06
N CYS A 23 28.60 15.79 -0.33
CA CYS A 23 27.25 15.73 0.26
C CYS A 23 26.12 15.91 -0.75
N LEU A 24 26.36 16.46 -1.95
CA LEU A 24 25.28 16.74 -2.92
C LEU A 24 24.35 15.54 -3.17
N LYS A 25 24.90 14.32 -3.31
CA LYS A 25 24.10 13.11 -3.57
C LYS A 25 23.26 12.72 -2.34
N LYS A 26 23.80 12.93 -1.14
CA LYS A 26 23.14 12.66 0.14
C LYS A 26 22.05 13.71 0.43
N ASP A 27 22.27 14.94 0.01
CA ASP A 27 21.31 16.04 0.19
C ASP A 27 20.23 16.01 -0.90
N ASN A 28 20.57 15.57 -2.12
CA ASN A 28 19.60 15.33 -3.21
C ASN A 28 18.82 14.04 -3.06
N SER A 29 19.25 13.11 -2.19
CA SER A 29 18.38 12.02 -1.75
C SER A 29 17.31 12.56 -0.81
N SER A 30 16.50 13.50 -1.30
CA SER A 30 15.14 13.70 -0.81
C SER A 30 14.46 12.35 -0.98
N MET A 31 14.30 11.67 0.14
CA MET A 31 13.79 10.33 0.24
C MET A 31 12.31 10.41 -0.17
N LYS A 32 12.00 10.29 -1.47
CA LYS A 32 10.63 10.16 -1.97
C LYS A 32 10.08 8.83 -1.45
N SER A 33 9.55 8.87 -0.25
CA SER A 33 8.97 7.71 0.42
C SER A 33 7.61 7.43 -0.19
N ASN A 34 7.56 6.49 -1.13
CA ASN A 34 6.32 5.98 -1.74
C ASN A 34 5.49 5.14 -0.75
N ILE A 35 5.84 5.14 0.54
CA ILE A 35 5.09 4.47 1.61
C ILE A 35 3.63 4.92 1.64
N GLY A 36 3.36 6.21 1.38
CA GLY A 36 1.99 6.71 1.31
C GLY A 36 1.16 6.06 0.20
N VAL A 37 1.77 5.81 -0.97
CA VAL A 37 1.10 5.14 -2.09
C VAL A 37 0.86 3.67 -1.77
N GLY A 38 1.85 2.99 -1.16
CA GLY A 38 1.72 1.60 -0.72
C GLY A 38 0.59 1.42 0.32
N LEU A 39 0.50 2.31 1.31
CA LEU A 39 -0.55 2.28 2.32
C LEU A 39 -1.94 2.49 1.71
N LEU A 40 -2.09 3.44 0.78
CA LEU A 40 -3.35 3.68 0.10
C LEU A 40 -3.81 2.45 -0.71
N ILE A 41 -2.89 1.79 -1.42
CA ILE A 41 -3.21 0.56 -2.17
C ILE A 41 -3.69 -0.53 -1.20
N VAL A 42 -3.01 -0.75 -0.07
CA VAL A 42 -3.41 -1.76 0.92
C VAL A 42 -4.80 -1.46 1.49
N VAL A 43 -5.07 -0.19 1.85
CA VAL A 43 -6.38 0.22 2.37
C VAL A 43 -7.49 0.00 1.34
N VAL A 44 -7.24 0.32 0.07
CA VAL A 44 -8.21 0.11 -1.02
C VAL A 44 -8.45 -1.38 -1.25
N LEU A 45 -7.39 -2.21 -1.28
CA LEU A 45 -7.53 -3.66 -1.46
C LEU A 45 -8.31 -4.31 -0.30
N LEU A 46 -7.99 -3.95 0.94
CA LEU A 46 -8.72 -4.44 2.13
C LEU A 46 -10.17 -3.95 2.15
N GLY A 47 -10.40 -2.68 1.77
CA GLY A 47 -11.73 -2.10 1.67
C GLY A 47 -12.61 -2.78 0.62
N LEU A 48 -12.06 -3.07 -0.58
CA LEU A 48 -12.77 -3.78 -1.64
C LEU A 48 -13.03 -5.25 -1.27
N TRP A 49 -12.09 -5.93 -0.61
CA TRP A 49 -12.30 -7.29 -0.11
C TRP A 49 -13.41 -7.34 0.94
N PHE A 50 -13.35 -6.46 1.95
CA PHE A 50 -14.34 -6.37 3.02
C PHE A 50 -15.72 -5.96 2.49
N LEU A 51 -15.78 -4.99 1.58
CA LEU A 51 -17.02 -4.58 0.92
C LEU A 51 -17.61 -5.73 0.10
N GLY A 52 -16.79 -6.50 -0.63
CA GLY A 52 -17.23 -7.72 -1.30
C GLY A 52 -17.89 -8.71 -0.32
N THR A 53 -17.23 -9.01 0.80
CA THR A 53 -17.80 -9.92 1.81
C THR A 53 -19.09 -9.40 2.47
N ALA A 54 -19.25 -8.08 2.58
CA ALA A 54 -20.44 -7.47 3.16
C ALA A 54 -21.63 -7.40 2.19
N LEU A 55 -21.36 -7.36 0.87
CA LEU A 55 -22.38 -7.28 -0.18
C LEU A 55 -22.71 -8.64 -0.81
N SER A 56 -21.86 -9.65 -0.61
CA SER A 56 -22.12 -11.03 -0.96
C SER A 56 -23.03 -11.67 0.09
N ASN A 57 -24.33 -11.77 -0.23
CA ASN A 57 -25.22 -12.72 0.44
C ASN A 57 -24.81 -14.11 -0.03
N ASP A 58 -24.00 -14.80 0.76
CA ASP A 58 -23.71 -16.22 0.55
C ASP A 58 -24.95 -17.01 1.00
N ASP A 59 -25.92 -17.16 0.10
CA ASP A 59 -26.91 -18.23 0.23
C ASP A 59 -26.14 -19.53 0.04
N GLY A 60 -25.50 -20.00 1.13
CA GLY A 60 -24.66 -21.18 1.16
C GLY A 60 -25.40 -22.32 0.47
N ALA A 61 -25.00 -22.60 -0.77
CA ALA A 61 -25.61 -23.63 -1.58
C ALA A 61 -25.21 -24.98 -0.96
N ILE A 62 -26.04 -25.44 -0.03
CA ILE A 62 -25.90 -26.74 0.60
C ILE A 62 -26.24 -27.78 -0.46
N ASP A 63 -25.21 -28.51 -0.88
CA ASP A 63 -25.32 -29.59 -1.85
C ASP A 63 -26.18 -30.71 -1.24
N CYS A 64 -27.42 -30.82 -1.71
CA CYS A 64 -28.38 -31.86 -1.32
C CYS A 64 -28.35 -33.00 -2.36
N PRO A 65 -28.60 -34.25 -1.94
CA PRO A 65 -28.64 -35.40 -2.85
C PRO A 65 -29.70 -35.22 -3.96
N ALA A 66 -29.46 -35.86 -5.11
CA ALA A 66 -30.27 -35.68 -6.32
C ALA A 66 -31.78 -35.84 -6.05
N GLY A 67 -32.54 -34.77 -6.32
CA GLY A 67 -34.00 -34.72 -6.15
C GLY A 67 -34.48 -34.09 -4.84
N LYS A 68 -33.58 -33.55 -4.01
CA LYS A 68 -33.89 -32.89 -2.74
C LYS A 68 -33.58 -31.39 -2.78
N THR A 69 -34.40 -30.57 -2.13
CA THR A 69 -34.18 -29.10 -2.04
C THR A 69 -33.85 -28.68 -0.62
N TRP A 70 -32.94 -27.73 -0.46
CA TRP A 70 -32.59 -27.17 0.85
C TRP A 70 -33.72 -26.26 1.36
N SER A 71 -34.15 -26.46 2.61
CA SER A 71 -35.12 -25.59 3.27
C SER A 71 -34.46 -24.75 4.35
N GLN A 72 -34.40 -23.43 4.12
CA GLN A 72 -33.87 -22.45 5.08
C GLN A 72 -34.62 -22.49 6.43
N ALA A 73 -35.91 -22.84 6.41
CA ALA A 73 -36.77 -22.87 7.60
C ALA A 73 -36.43 -23.98 8.58
N HIS A 74 -35.96 -25.13 8.10
CA HIS A 74 -35.70 -26.31 8.93
C HIS A 74 -34.28 -26.87 8.82
N GLN A 75 -33.37 -26.17 8.13
CA GLN A 75 -31.95 -26.50 8.06
C GLN A 75 -31.67 -27.97 7.68
N HIS A 76 -32.51 -28.56 6.82
CA HIS A 76 -32.32 -29.88 6.24
C HIS A 76 -32.90 -29.97 4.81
N CYS A 77 -32.45 -30.97 4.05
CA CYS A 77 -32.92 -31.24 2.68
C CYS A 77 -34.24 -32.04 2.71
N HIS A 78 -35.22 -31.65 1.89
CA HIS A 78 -36.51 -32.34 1.71
C HIS A 78 -36.64 -33.02 0.37
#